data_AF-A0A8C0D4Y1-F1
#
_entry.id   AF-A0A8C0D4Y1-F1
#
_cell.length_a   1.000
_cell.length_b   1.000
_cell.length_c   1.000
_cell.angle_alpha   90.00
_cell.angle_beta   90.00
_cell.angle_gamma   90.00
#
_symmetry.space_group_name_H-M   'P 1'
#
loop_
_entity.id
_entity.type
_entity.pdbx_description
1 polymer ?
#
loop_
_entity_poly.entity_id
_entity_poly.type
_entity_poly.pdbx_seq_one_letter_code
_entity_poly.pdbx_strand_id
1 'polypeptide(L)'
;LTSLNQRVKNKKAEIDILAAEYISTVKSLSADQRVEHLQKIQSAYSKCREYSDDKVQLAMQTYEMVDKHIRRLDADLARFEADLKDKMEGSDFGSSGGRGLKSKSRSERKEGLPGSWQEDLRRRHPEEEEA
;
A
#
# COMPACT_ATOMS: atom_id res chain seq x y z
N LEU A 1 9.63 2.34 -8.77
CA LEU A 1 8.36 2.25 -9.52
C LEU A 1 8.53 2.45 -11.03
N THR A 2 9.22 3.50 -11.49
CA THR A 2 9.37 3.81 -12.93
C THR A 2 10.09 2.73 -13.73
N SER A 3 11.20 2.17 -13.24
CA SER A 3 11.90 1.07 -13.94
C SER A 3 11.04 -0.19 -14.04
N LEU A 4 10.28 -0.50 -12.98
CA LEU A 4 9.39 -1.66 -12.90
C LEU A 4 8.19 -1.50 -13.84
N ASN A 5 7.63 -0.28 -13.91
CA ASN A 5 6.64 0.08 -14.93
C ASN A 5 7.16 -0.13 -16.34
N GLN A 6 8.39 0.28 -16.63
CA GLN A 6 8.98 0.09 -17.95
C GLN A 6 9.19 -1.40 -18.27
N ARG A 7 9.64 -2.21 -17.30
CA ARG A 7 9.79 -3.66 -17.47
C ARG A 7 8.46 -4.35 -17.76
N VAL A 8 7.39 -4.00 -17.04
CA VAL A 8 6.03 -4.50 -17.31
C VAL A 8 5.58 -4.12 -18.72
N LYS A 9 5.75 -2.86 -19.13
CA LYS A 9 5.40 -2.40 -20.48
C LYS A 9 6.14 -3.18 -21.56
N ASN A 10 7.45 -3.36 -21.40
CA ASN A 10 8.27 -4.11 -22.35
C ASN A 10 7.82 -5.58 -22.44
N LYS A 11 7.56 -6.24 -21.30
CA LYS A 11 7.08 -7.63 -21.31
C LYS A 11 5.69 -7.78 -21.90
N LYS A 12 4.79 -6.82 -21.67
CA LYS A 12 3.47 -6.82 -22.32
C LYS A 12 3.60 -6.70 -23.83
N ALA A 13 4.44 -5.79 -24.33
CA ALA A 13 4.70 -5.66 -25.77
C ALA A 13 5.31 -6.94 -26.37
N GLU A 14 6.23 -7.60 -25.66
CA GLU A 14 6.80 -8.88 -26.07
C GLU A 14 5.73 -9.99 -26.16
N ILE A 15 4.83 -10.07 -25.18
CA ILE A 15 3.70 -11.01 -25.19
C ILE A 15 2.79 -10.74 -26.39
N ASP A 16 2.46 -9.47 -26.65
CA ASP A 16 1.59 -9.09 -27.77
C ASP A 16 2.22 -9.48 -29.12
N ILE A 17 3.54 -9.31 -29.28
CA ILE A 17 4.29 -9.75 -30.46
C ILE A 17 4.25 -11.28 -30.58
N LEU A 18 4.61 -12.02 -29.52
CA LEU A 18 4.63 -13.49 -29.54
C LEU A 18 3.24 -14.08 -29.83
N ALA A 19 2.18 -13.45 -29.31
CA ALA A 19 0.80 -13.85 -29.57
C ALA A 19 0.41 -13.60 -31.03
N ALA A 20 0.75 -12.45 -31.60
CA ALA A 20 0.49 -12.13 -33.00
C ALA A 20 1.24 -13.09 -33.95
N GLU A 21 2.52 -13.36 -33.66
CA GLU A 21 3.33 -14.35 -34.38
C GLU A 21 2.69 -15.75 -34.30
N TYR A 22 2.25 -16.16 -33.11
CA TYR A 22 1.58 -17.45 -32.97
C TYR A 22 0.30 -17.53 -33.80
N ILE A 23 -0.59 -16.53 -33.72
CA ILE A 23 -1.85 -16.51 -34.47
C ILE A 23 -1.61 -16.57 -35.99
N SER A 24 -0.58 -15.89 -36.48
CA SER A 24 -0.23 -15.89 -37.92
C SER A 24 0.41 -17.20 -38.40
N THR A 25 1.15 -17.91 -37.54
CA THR A 25 1.94 -19.09 -37.93
C THR A 25 1.34 -20.42 -37.47
N VAL A 26 0.34 -20.44 -36.58
CA VAL A 26 -0.22 -21.65 -35.95
C VAL A 26 -0.69 -22.74 -36.92
N LYS A 27 -1.11 -22.36 -38.14
CA LYS A 27 -1.56 -23.29 -39.18
C LYS A 27 -0.40 -24.02 -39.88
N SER A 28 0.79 -23.44 -39.88
CA SER A 28 2.01 -24.00 -40.48
C SER A 28 2.93 -24.68 -39.47
N LEU A 29 2.68 -24.53 -38.17
CA LEU A 29 3.51 -25.12 -37.11
C LEU A 29 3.11 -26.57 -36.78
N SER A 30 4.11 -27.39 -36.45
CA SER A 30 3.89 -28.74 -35.91
C SER A 30 3.26 -28.69 -34.51
N ALA A 31 2.81 -29.84 -33.99
CA ALA A 31 2.30 -29.92 -32.62
C ALA A 31 3.36 -29.47 -31.59
N ASP A 32 4.60 -29.96 -31.73
CA ASP A 32 5.69 -29.62 -30.81
C ASP A 32 6.05 -28.13 -30.86
N GLN A 33 6.12 -27.54 -32.06
CA GLN A 33 6.40 -26.11 -32.22
C GLN A 33 5.28 -25.24 -31.62
N ARG A 34 4.03 -25.69 -31.71
CA ARG A 34 2.89 -24.99 -31.09
C ARG A 34 3.01 -24.99 -29.57
N VAL A 35 3.41 -26.12 -28.99
CA VAL A 35 3.66 -26.22 -27.54
C VAL A 35 4.81 -25.32 -27.13
N GLU A 36 5.93 -25.32 -27.87
CA GLU A 36 7.08 -24.46 -27.57
C GLU A 36 6.73 -22.97 -27.62
N HIS A 37 5.96 -22.52 -28.63
CA HIS A 37 5.49 -21.15 -28.72
C HIS A 37 4.58 -20.77 -27.55
N LEU A 38 3.63 -21.64 -27.18
CA LEU A 38 2.75 -21.40 -26.03
C LEU A 38 3.54 -21.33 -24.72
N GLN A 39 4.56 -22.17 -24.53
CA GLN A 39 5.44 -22.12 -23.37
C GLN A 39 6.21 -20.79 -23.29
N LYS A 40 6.68 -20.25 -24.42
CA LYS A 40 7.33 -18.93 -24.46
C LYS A 40 6.38 -17.82 -24.03
N ILE A 41 5.14 -17.82 -24.54
CA ILE A 41 4.10 -16.85 -24.16
C ILE A 41 3.79 -16.97 -22.66
N GLN A 42 3.58 -18.19 -22.15
CA GLN A 42 3.28 -18.45 -20.74
C GLN A 42 4.43 -17.97 -19.82
N SER A 43 5.68 -18.23 -20.19
CA SER A 43 6.85 -17.79 -19.44
C SER A 43 6.96 -16.25 -19.40
N ALA A 44 6.75 -15.59 -20.55
CA ALA A 44 6.72 -14.14 -20.63
C ALA A 44 5.58 -13.55 -19.78
N TYR A 45 4.41 -14.17 -19.79
CA TYR A 45 3.25 -13.76 -18.97
C TYR A 45 3.52 -13.91 -17.48
N SER A 46 4.09 -15.04 -17.06
CA SER A 46 4.46 -15.30 -15.66
C SER A 46 5.42 -14.23 -15.13
N LYS A 47 6.40 -13.85 -15.95
CA LYS A 47 7.37 -12.80 -15.59
C LYS A 47 6.75 -11.40 -15.58
N CYS A 48 5.81 -11.13 -16.47
CA CYS A 48 5.04 -9.88 -16.47
C CYS A 48 4.18 -9.74 -15.20
N ARG A 49 3.58 -10.85 -14.75
CA ARG A 49 2.82 -10.92 -13.49
C ARG A 49 3.71 -10.66 -12.29
N GLU A 50 4.86 -11.32 -12.20
CA GLU A 50 5.86 -11.11 -11.14
C GLU A 50 6.25 -9.63 -11.00
N TYR A 51 6.58 -8.96 -12.12
CA TYR A 51 6.89 -7.52 -12.10
C TYR A 51 5.68 -6.65 -11.69
N SER A 52 4.46 -7.11 -11.96
CA SER A 52 3.25 -6.41 -11.54
C SER A 52 3.01 -6.56 -10.04
N ASP A 53 3.24 -7.75 -9.49
CA ASP A 53 3.14 -8.00 -8.05
C ASP A 53 4.20 -7.21 -7.28
N ASP A 54 5.44 -7.17 -7.78
CA ASP A 54 6.53 -6.34 -7.22
C ASP A 54 6.15 -4.85 -7.18
N LYS A 55 5.41 -4.34 -8.18
CA LYS A 55 4.95 -2.95 -8.19
C LYS A 55 3.94 -2.69 -7.08
N VAL A 56 3.03 -3.63 -6.86
CA VAL A 56 2.03 -3.54 -5.80
C VAL A 56 2.73 -3.54 -4.44
N GLN A 57 3.67 -4.46 -4.22
CA GLN A 57 4.43 -4.52 -2.97
C GLN A 57 5.22 -3.24 -2.72
N LEU A 58 5.89 -2.70 -3.73
CA LEU A 58 6.61 -1.44 -3.59
C LEU A 58 5.67 -0.27 -3.26
N ALA A 59 4.50 -0.23 -3.87
CA ALA A 59 3.49 0.79 -3.59
C ALA A 59 3.00 0.67 -2.14
N MET A 60 2.67 -0.54 -1.68
CA MET A 60 2.26 -0.80 -0.30
C MET A 60 3.32 -0.32 0.69
N GLN A 61 4.58 -0.72 0.51
CA GLN A 61 5.69 -0.29 1.37
C GLN A 61 5.87 1.23 1.38
N THR A 62 5.70 1.88 0.22
CA THR A 62 5.81 3.33 0.11
C THR A 62 4.69 4.02 0.90
N TYR A 63 3.45 3.53 0.77
CA TYR A 63 2.32 4.06 1.53
C TYR A 63 2.49 3.84 3.04
N GLU A 64 2.91 2.65 3.48
CA GLU A 64 3.14 2.36 4.88
C GLU A 64 4.25 3.24 5.49
N MET A 65 5.33 3.46 4.75
CA MET A 65 6.42 4.34 5.19
C MET A 65 5.93 5.78 5.35
N VAL A 66 5.15 6.29 4.40
CA VAL A 66 4.56 7.64 4.47
C VAL A 66 3.55 7.75 5.61
N ASP A 67 2.66 6.78 5.81
CA ASP A 67 1.67 6.77 6.90
C ASP A 67 2.36 6.84 8.28
N LYS A 68 3.44 6.06 8.47
CA LYS A 68 4.25 6.11 9.69
C LYS A 68 4.81 7.51 9.94
N HIS A 69 5.26 8.20 8.90
CA HIS A 69 5.76 9.57 9.03
C HIS A 69 4.65 10.56 9.37
N ILE A 70 3.47 10.45 8.75
CA ILE A 70 2.31 11.31 9.06
C ILE A 70 1.94 11.17 10.54
N ARG A 71 1.71 9.95 11.03
CA ARG A 71 1.34 9.72 12.44
C ARG A 71 2.37 10.25 13.43
N ARG A 72 3.66 10.12 13.08
CA ARG A 72 4.73 10.64 13.93
C ARG A 72 4.69 12.16 13.99
N LEU A 73 4.54 12.82 12.84
CA LEU A 73 4.41 14.28 12.78
C LEU A 73 3.16 14.75 13.53
N ASP A 74 2.03 14.05 13.42
CA ASP A 74 0.81 14.37 14.16
C ASP A 74 1.02 14.27 15.69
N ALA A 75 1.72 13.22 16.15
CA ALA A 75 2.05 13.05 17.56
C ALA A 75 3.04 14.11 18.08
N ASP A 76 4.05 14.44 17.27
CA ASP A 76 5.01 15.48 17.59
C ASP A 76 4.31 16.85 17.64
N LEU A 77 3.39 17.14 16.71
CA LEU A 77 2.58 18.36 16.70
C LEU A 77 1.70 18.47 17.94
N ALA A 78 0.98 17.41 18.30
CA ALA A 78 0.14 17.38 19.50
C ALA A 78 0.95 17.63 20.78
N ARG A 79 2.18 17.11 20.86
CA ARG A 79 3.11 17.40 21.96
C ARG A 79 3.57 18.85 21.95
N PHE A 80 3.92 19.40 20.79
CA PHE A 80 4.29 20.81 20.68
C PHE A 80 3.15 21.73 21.12
N GLU A 81 1.91 21.44 20.73
CA GLU A 81 0.73 22.21 21.15
C GLU A 81 0.49 22.13 22.66
N ALA A 82 0.66 20.94 23.26
CA ALA A 82 0.55 20.75 24.71
C ALA A 82 1.62 21.55 25.47
N ASP A 83 2.89 21.45 25.07
CA ASP A 83 4.00 22.18 25.70
C ASP A 83 3.83 23.70 25.59
N LEU A 84 3.26 24.19 24.48
CA LEU A 84 3.01 25.61 24.25
C LEU A 84 1.88 26.12 25.16
N LYS A 85 0.82 25.31 25.33
CA LYS A 85 -0.29 25.60 26.23
C LYS A 85 0.16 25.58 27.70
N ASP A 86 0.94 24.59 28.12
CA ASP A 86 1.47 24.49 29.48
C ASP A 86 2.37 25.69 29.85
N LYS A 87 3.21 26.17 28.92
CA LYS A 87 4.03 27.38 29.15
C LYS A 87 3.18 28.64 29.27
N MET A 88 2.10 28.74 28.52
CA MET A 88 1.19 29.88 28.57
C MET A 88 0.38 29.87 29.88
N GLU A 89 -0.14 28.72 30.29
CA GLU A 89 -0.86 28.54 31.56
C GLU A 89 0.07 28.62 32.79
N GLY A 90 1.33 28.24 32.65
CA GLY A 90 2.36 28.39 33.70
C GLY A 90 2.81 29.84 33.94
N SER A 91 2.55 30.75 33.00
CA SER A 91 2.87 32.17 33.15
C SER A 91 1.83 32.97 33.97
N ASP A 92 0.68 32.36 34.27
CA ASP A 92 -0.40 32.98 35.06
C ASP A 92 -0.41 32.55 36.54
N PHE A 93 0.55 31.70 36.98
CA PHE A 93 0.69 31.32 38.41
C PHE A 93 1.50 32.34 39.24
N GLY A 94 1.62 33.57 38.74
CA GLY A 94 2.20 34.71 39.44
C GLY A 94 1.17 35.66 40.07
N SER A 95 -0.01 35.19 40.47
CA SER A 95 -0.90 35.97 41.33
C SER A 95 -1.60 35.09 42.36
N SER A 96 -1.23 35.31 43.62
CA SER A 96 -1.76 34.71 44.83
C SER A 96 -3.30 34.73 44.89
N GLY A 97 -3.93 33.56 45.12
CA GLY A 97 -5.28 33.56 45.69
C GLY A 97 -6.20 32.35 45.44
N GLY A 98 -5.92 31.22 46.09
CA GLY A 98 -6.94 30.48 46.86
C GLY A 98 -8.05 29.66 46.17
N ARG A 99 -8.18 28.44 46.71
CA ARG A 99 -9.39 27.57 46.81
C ARG A 99 -9.61 26.58 45.66
N GLY A 100 -9.32 25.32 45.99
CA GLY A 100 -9.59 24.17 45.14
C GLY A 100 -11.06 23.80 45.03
N LEU A 101 -11.38 23.10 43.94
CA LEU A 101 -12.58 22.30 43.78
C LEU A 101 -12.24 21.05 42.97
N LYS A 102 -12.50 19.90 43.59
CA LYS A 102 -12.43 18.54 43.08
C LYS A 102 -13.56 18.32 42.07
N SER A 103 -13.25 17.81 40.87
CA SER A 103 -14.24 17.03 40.11
C SER A 103 -13.56 15.86 39.38
N LYS A 104 -14.22 14.71 39.50
CA LYS A 104 -13.79 13.37 39.11
C LYS A 104 -14.81 12.89 38.07
N SER A 105 -14.37 12.59 36.85
CA SER A 105 -15.11 11.77 35.87
C SER A 105 -14.13 11.35 34.78
N ARG A 106 -13.43 10.22 34.90
CA ARG A 106 -13.85 8.92 34.36
C ARG A 106 -14.66 9.04 33.05
N SER A 107 -14.00 8.82 31.92
CA SER A 107 -14.58 8.03 30.84
C SER A 107 -13.46 7.45 29.99
N GLU A 108 -13.25 6.14 30.17
CA GLU A 108 -12.42 5.29 29.34
C GLU A 108 -12.98 5.32 27.91
N ARG A 109 -12.36 6.08 26.99
CA ARG A 109 -12.51 5.80 25.56
C ARG A 109 -11.43 4.78 25.18
N LYS A 110 -11.84 3.51 25.19
CA LYS A 110 -11.21 2.49 24.36
C LYS A 110 -11.44 2.89 22.90
N GLU A 111 -10.48 3.61 22.32
CA GLU A 111 -10.35 3.58 20.86
C GLU A 111 -9.58 2.31 20.53
N GLY A 112 -10.36 1.30 20.13
CA GLY A 112 -9.83 0.05 19.62
C GLY A 112 -8.89 0.34 18.46
N LEU A 113 -7.69 -0.21 18.54
CA LEU A 113 -6.80 -0.39 17.40
C LEU A 113 -7.65 -0.98 16.26
N PRO A 114 -7.78 -0.31 15.09
CA PRO A 114 -8.44 -0.92 13.97
C PRO A 114 -7.66 -2.18 13.62
N GLY A 115 -8.35 -3.31 13.74
CA GLY A 115 -7.82 -4.63 13.47
C GLY A 115 -7.05 -4.63 12.15
N SER A 116 -5.92 -5.33 12.18
CA SER A 116 -5.14 -5.78 11.02
C SER A 116 -5.66 -5.24 9.69
N TRP A 117 -5.20 -4.05 9.29
CA TRP A 117 -5.47 -3.50 7.95
C TRP A 117 -5.08 -4.49 6.82
N GLN A 118 -4.27 -5.50 7.14
CA GLN A 118 -3.94 -6.63 6.28
C GLN A 118 -5.18 -7.51 5.95
N GLU A 119 -6.14 -7.65 6.87
CA GLU A 119 -7.42 -8.34 6.61
C GLU A 119 -8.40 -7.50 5.79
N ASP A 120 -8.46 -6.18 6.02
CA ASP A 120 -9.36 -5.29 5.27
C ASP A 120 -8.90 -5.11 3.82
N LEU A 121 -7.59 -5.08 3.56
CA LEU A 121 -7.08 -5.02 2.19
C LEU A 121 -7.28 -6.35 1.45
N ARG A 122 -7.14 -7.48 2.17
CA ARG A 122 -7.45 -8.83 1.66
C ARG A 122 -8.95 -9.01 1.36
N ARG A 123 -9.83 -8.38 2.14
CA ARG A 123 -11.29 -8.40 1.91
C ARG A 123 -11.76 -7.53 0.75
N ARG A 124 -11.00 -6.48 0.38
CA ARG A 124 -11.40 -5.53 -0.68
C ARG A 124 -11.11 -6.02 -2.11
N HIS A 125 -10.35 -7.09 -2.28
CA HIS A 125 -10.19 -7.79 -3.55
C HIS A 125 -10.64 -9.25 -3.37
N PRO A 126 -11.96 -9.53 -3.37
CA PRO A 126 -12.39 -10.88 -3.70
C PRO A 126 -11.90 -11.19 -5.12
N GLU A 127 -11.36 -12.38 -5.29
CA GLU A 127 -10.92 -12.87 -6.59
C GLU A 127 -12.05 -12.72 -7.61
N GLU A 128 -11.77 -12.00 -8.70
CA GLU A 128 -12.51 -12.23 -9.95
C GLU A 128 -11.99 -13.54 -10.53
N GLU A 129 -12.42 -14.64 -9.91
CA GLU A 129 -12.43 -15.97 -10.49
C GLU A 129 -13.84 -16.23 -11.04
N GLU A 130 -13.89 -16.72 -12.29
CA GLU A 130 -15.05 -17.12 -13.11
C GLU A 130 -15.95 -16.03 -13.75
N ALA A 131 -15.73 -15.78 -15.05
CA ALA A 131 -16.53 -16.35 -16.15
C ALA A 131 -15.91 -16.04 -17.54
#